data_AF-A0A9P6MQL5-F1
#
_entry.id   AF-A0A9P6MQL5-F1
#
_cell.length_a   1.000
_cell.length_b   1.000
_cell.length_c   1.000
_cell.angle_alpha   90.00
_cell.angle_beta   90.00
_cell.angle_gamma   90.00
#
_symmetry.space_group_name_H-M   'P 1'
#
loop_
_entity.id
_entity.type
_entity.pdbx_description
1 polymer ?
#
loop_
_entity_poly.entity_id
_entity_poly.type
_entity_poly.pdbx_seq_one_letter_code
_entity_poly.pdbx_strand_id
1 'polypeptide(L)'
;MPESPALYSKIDNYDEGFLKVSDIHTLYYEQSGNPEGKPVIYLHGGPGGGVSSHDRRYFDPAVYRIILLDQRGAGKSTPTASLEDNTTWALVDDIERLREHLKIDKWVVFGGSWGSTL
;
A
#
# COMPACT_ATOMS: atom_id res chain seq x y z
N MET A 1 12.40 -29.22 -8.47
CA MET A 1 11.57 -28.01 -8.24
C MET A 1 12.55 -26.85 -8.17
N PRO A 2 12.53 -25.87 -9.07
CA PRO A 2 13.32 -24.66 -8.83
C PRO A 2 12.83 -24.03 -7.53
N GLU A 3 13.76 -23.59 -6.68
CA GLU A 3 13.41 -22.84 -5.47
C GLU A 3 12.53 -21.64 -5.89
N SER A 4 11.36 -21.53 -5.25
CA SER A 4 10.53 -20.33 -5.37
C SER A 4 11.42 -19.12 -5.10
N PRO A 5 11.39 -18.04 -5.90
CA PRO A 5 12.27 -16.90 -5.65
C PRO A 5 12.05 -16.42 -4.22
N ALA A 6 13.10 -16.56 -3.40
CA ALA A 6 13.01 -16.31 -1.98
C ALA A 6 12.62 -14.86 -1.75
N LEU A 7 11.53 -14.63 -1.01
CA LEU A 7 11.20 -13.31 -0.48
C LEU A 7 12.40 -12.76 0.30
N TYR A 8 12.62 -11.44 0.25
CA TYR A 8 13.66 -10.79 1.06
C TYR A 8 13.42 -11.05 2.56
N SER A 9 14.45 -10.83 3.39
CA SER A 9 14.32 -10.97 4.85
C SER A 9 13.17 -10.12 5.41
N LYS A 10 12.63 -10.52 6.56
CA LYS A 10 11.61 -9.72 7.25
C LYS A 10 12.20 -8.34 7.58
N ILE A 11 11.40 -7.29 7.37
CA ILE A 11 11.76 -5.91 7.70
C ILE A 11 10.59 -5.24 8.43
N ASP A 12 10.93 -4.42 9.41
CA ASP A 12 9.96 -3.55 10.07
C ASP A 12 9.72 -2.28 9.23
N ASN A 13 8.56 -1.68 9.43
CA ASN A 13 8.27 -0.35 8.91
C ASN A 13 8.98 0.70 9.77
N TYR A 14 9.50 1.73 9.14
CA TYR A 14 10.11 2.87 9.84
C TYR A 14 9.11 4.00 10.10
N ASP A 15 7.97 4.00 9.38
CA ASP A 15 6.89 4.96 9.51
C ASP A 15 5.54 4.26 9.25
N GLU A 16 4.52 4.67 9.97
CA GLU A 16 3.12 4.31 9.72
C GLU A 16 2.20 5.45 10.12
N GLY A 17 1.06 5.55 9.47
CA GLY A 17 0.14 6.64 9.72
C GLY A 17 -1.26 6.38 9.19
N PHE A 18 -2.11 7.36 9.45
CA PHE A 18 -3.49 7.39 9.02
C PHE A 18 -3.74 8.67 8.23
N LEU A 19 -4.23 8.54 7.00
CA LEU A 19 -4.53 9.65 6.10
C LEU A 19 -6.04 9.79 5.94
N LYS A 20 -6.61 10.91 6.40
CA LYS A 20 -8.02 11.24 6.16
C LYS A 20 -8.20 11.62 4.68
N VAL A 21 -8.91 10.80 3.92
CA VAL A 21 -9.13 10.98 2.47
C VAL A 21 -10.54 11.45 2.12
N SER A 22 -11.48 11.37 3.06
CA SER A 22 -12.80 12.02 2.91
C SER A 22 -13.37 12.35 4.29
N ASP A 23 -14.59 12.88 4.34
CA ASP A 23 -15.30 13.05 5.61
C ASP A 23 -15.61 11.72 6.32
N ILE A 24 -15.59 10.61 5.58
CA ILE A 24 -15.89 9.27 6.05
C ILE A 24 -14.62 8.46 6.27
N HIS A 25 -13.71 8.44 5.29
CA HIS A 25 -12.63 7.46 5.22
C HIS A 25 -11.29 7.99 5.72
N THR A 26 -10.63 7.17 6.54
CA THR A 26 -9.25 7.36 6.97
C THR A 26 -8.46 6.10 6.67
N LEU A 27 -7.45 6.22 5.81
CA LEU A 27 -6.66 5.10 5.32
C LEU A 27 -5.40 4.88 6.14
N TYR A 28 -5.11 3.63 6.48
CA TYR A 28 -3.82 3.25 7.02
C TYR A 28 -2.78 3.13 5.89
N TYR A 29 -1.59 3.65 6.13
CA TYR A 29 -0.43 3.43 5.29
C TYR A 29 0.81 3.16 6.15
N GLU A 30 1.83 2.56 5.54
CA GLU A 30 3.13 2.37 6.16
C GLU A 30 4.26 2.46 5.14
N GLN A 31 5.45 2.78 5.64
CA GLN A 31 6.66 2.89 4.84
C GLN A 31 7.78 2.00 5.40
N SER A 32 8.45 1.28 4.51
CA SER A 32 9.54 0.34 4.82
C SER A 32 10.69 0.47 3.83
N GLY A 33 11.81 -0.22 4.10
CA GLY A 33 12.99 -0.21 3.23
C GLY A 33 13.81 1.06 3.38
N ASN A 34 14.37 1.55 2.28
CA ASN A 34 15.25 2.73 2.24
C ASN A 34 14.40 4.00 2.03
N PRO A 35 14.35 4.95 2.99
CA PRO A 35 13.60 6.21 2.84
C PRO A 35 14.03 7.06 1.64
N GLU A 36 15.29 6.96 1.22
CA GLU A 36 15.86 7.64 0.05
C GLU A 36 15.89 6.73 -1.19
N GLY A 37 15.27 5.56 -1.10
CA GLY A 37 15.20 4.57 -2.17
C GLY A 37 14.19 4.93 -3.26
N LYS A 38 14.09 4.07 -4.28
CA LYS A 38 13.10 4.21 -5.35
C LYS A 38 11.70 3.98 -4.78
N PRO A 39 10.75 4.92 -4.92
CA PRO A 39 9.39 4.72 -4.41
C PRO A 39 8.65 3.62 -5.16
N VAL A 40 8.02 2.71 -4.41
CA VAL A 40 7.10 1.70 -4.93
C VAL A 40 5.87 1.63 -4.05
N ILE A 41 4.68 1.67 -4.66
CA ILE A 41 3.41 1.41 -3.98
C ILE A 41 2.94 -0.02 -4.28
N TYR A 42 2.56 -0.74 -3.22
CA TYR A 42 1.92 -2.04 -3.31
C TYR A 42 0.40 -1.90 -3.21
N LEU A 43 -0.33 -2.42 -4.19
CA LEU A 43 -1.78 -2.47 -4.22
C LEU A 43 -2.25 -3.89 -3.90
N HIS A 44 -2.83 -4.08 -2.72
CA HIS A 44 -3.30 -5.39 -2.29
C HIS A 44 -4.51 -5.88 -3.11
N GLY A 45 -4.66 -7.22 -3.14
CA GLY A 45 -5.78 -7.89 -3.80
C GLY A 45 -7.09 -7.89 -2.98
N GLY A 46 -8.05 -8.68 -3.44
CA GLY A 46 -9.39 -8.80 -2.86
C GLY A 46 -10.47 -8.55 -3.93
N PRO A 47 -11.12 -7.36 -3.97
CA PRO A 47 -10.89 -6.18 -3.11
C PRO A 47 -11.21 -6.44 -1.63
N GLY A 48 -10.67 -5.60 -0.74
CA GLY A 48 -10.90 -5.69 0.70
C GLY A 48 -9.93 -6.57 1.51
N GLY A 49 -8.81 -7.00 0.91
CA GLY A 49 -7.86 -7.90 1.58
C GLY A 49 -7.03 -7.24 2.69
N GLY A 50 -6.54 -6.03 2.44
CA GLY A 50 -5.56 -5.36 3.30
C GLY A 50 -4.12 -5.83 3.07
N VAL A 51 -3.17 -5.12 3.65
CA VAL A 51 -1.73 -5.39 3.58
C VAL A 51 -1.24 -6.16 4.80
N SER A 52 -0.10 -6.81 4.66
CA SER A 52 0.58 -7.54 5.72
C SER A 52 2.08 -7.27 5.71
N SER A 53 2.76 -7.62 6.80
CA SER A 53 4.23 -7.52 6.87
C SER A 53 4.97 -8.43 5.86
N HIS A 54 4.28 -9.39 5.24
CA HIS A 54 4.86 -10.21 4.18
C HIS A 54 5.01 -9.45 2.87
N ASP A 55 4.12 -8.49 2.59
CA ASP A 55 4.08 -7.75 1.32
C ASP A 55 5.30 -6.82 1.16
N ARG A 56 5.92 -6.40 2.27
CA ARG A 56 7.19 -5.65 2.27
C ARG A 56 8.33 -6.43 1.61
N ARG A 57 8.24 -7.77 1.62
CA ARG A 57 9.36 -8.67 1.28
C ARG A 57 9.47 -8.98 -0.21
N TYR A 58 8.59 -8.41 -1.04
CA TYR A 58 8.70 -8.47 -2.50
C TYR A 58 9.80 -7.56 -3.07
N PHE A 59 10.26 -6.59 -2.28
CA PHE A 59 11.16 -5.54 -2.72
C PHE A 59 12.48 -5.60 -1.96
N ASP A 60 13.59 -5.31 -2.65
CA ASP A 60 14.88 -5.16 -2.01
C ASP A 60 14.86 -3.93 -1.07
N PRO A 61 15.00 -4.11 0.26
CA PRO A 61 14.90 -3.01 1.22
C PRO A 61 16.05 -2.01 1.12
N ALA A 62 17.18 -2.36 0.48
CA ALA A 62 18.27 -1.41 0.26
C ALA A 62 17.98 -0.47 -0.92
N VAL A 63 17.14 -0.91 -1.87
CA VAL A 63 16.87 -0.21 -3.13
C VAL A 63 15.58 0.58 -3.09
N TYR A 64 14.53 0.04 -2.45
CA TYR A 64 13.18 0.60 -2.52
C TYR A 64 12.75 1.32 -1.24
N ARG A 65 12.05 2.44 -1.43
CA ARG A 65 11.12 3.02 -0.45
C ARG A 65 9.77 2.37 -0.69
N ILE A 66 9.36 1.49 0.22
CA ILE A 66 8.19 0.62 0.03
C ILE A 66 7.00 1.27 0.73
N ILE A 67 5.92 1.54 -0.01
CA ILE A 67 4.67 2.10 0.49
C ILE A 67 3.61 1.00 0.44
N LEU A 68 3.06 0.64 1.61
CA LEU A 68 1.87 -0.21 1.70
C LEU A 68 0.68 0.64 2.15
N LEU A 69 -0.50 0.35 1.59
CA LEU A 69 -1.74 1.08 1.82
C LEU A 69 -2.89 0.08 2.02
N ASP A 70 -3.64 0.21 3.10
CA ASP A 70 -4.94 -0.45 3.24
C ASP A 70 -6.01 0.37 2.51
N GLN A 71 -6.66 -0.21 1.50
CA GLN A 71 -7.76 0.44 0.77
C GLN A 71 -8.98 0.67 1.68
N ARG A 72 -9.94 1.50 1.22
CA ARG A 72 -11.16 1.84 1.98
C ARG A 72 -11.85 0.59 2.53
N GLY A 73 -12.16 0.61 3.82
CA GLY A 73 -12.84 -0.47 4.54
C GLY A 73 -12.02 -1.75 4.76
N ALA A 74 -10.77 -1.81 4.33
CA ALA A 74 -9.89 -2.98 4.47
C ALA A 74 -8.85 -2.81 5.57
N GLY A 75 -8.33 -3.92 6.10
CA GLY A 75 -7.23 -3.93 7.05
C GLY A 75 -7.44 -3.00 8.25
N LYS A 76 -6.51 -2.08 8.47
CA LYS A 76 -6.56 -1.05 9.52
C LYS A 76 -7.30 0.22 9.09
N SER A 77 -7.67 0.37 7.82
CA SER A 77 -8.42 1.54 7.34
C SER A 77 -9.83 1.58 7.93
N THR A 78 -10.29 2.79 8.20
CA THR A 78 -11.57 3.04 8.89
C THR A 78 -12.52 3.88 8.03
N PRO A 79 -13.84 3.62 8.12
CA PRO A 79 -14.49 2.60 8.93
C PRO A 79 -14.35 1.20 8.32
N THR A 80 -14.08 0.19 9.16
CA THR A 80 -13.91 -1.21 8.73
C THR A 80 -15.17 -1.71 8.01
N ALA A 81 -14.98 -2.42 6.89
CA ALA A 81 -16.03 -2.99 6.04
C ALA A 81 -17.04 -1.98 5.46
N SER A 82 -16.72 -0.68 5.45
CA SER A 82 -17.59 0.33 4.84
C SER A 82 -17.61 0.19 3.31
N LEU A 83 -18.82 0.19 2.75
CA LEU A 83 -19.08 0.23 1.31
C LEU A 83 -19.46 1.63 0.82
N GLU A 84 -19.73 2.55 1.74
CA GLU A 84 -20.05 3.94 1.42
C GLU A 84 -18.83 4.60 0.78
N ASP A 85 -19.00 5.28 -0.35
CA ASP A 85 -17.91 5.86 -1.16
C ASP A 85 -16.74 4.91 -1.43
N ASN A 86 -16.98 3.59 -1.51
CA ASN A 86 -15.94 2.59 -1.77
C ASN A 86 -16.03 2.10 -3.22
N THR A 87 -15.49 2.91 -4.14
CA THR A 87 -15.52 2.65 -5.58
C THR A 87 -14.12 2.66 -6.17
N THR A 88 -13.92 2.01 -7.32
CA THR A 88 -12.61 1.99 -8.00
C THR A 88 -12.00 3.38 -8.18
N TRP A 89 -12.79 4.36 -8.63
CA TRP A 89 -12.30 5.72 -8.86
C TRP A 89 -11.96 6.45 -7.55
N ALA A 90 -12.71 6.19 -6.49
CA ALA A 90 -12.37 6.72 -5.17
C ALA A 90 -11.04 6.15 -4.64
N LEU A 91 -10.75 4.87 -4.92
CA LEU A 91 -9.45 4.27 -4.58
C LEU A 91 -8.30 4.86 -5.41
N VAL A 92 -8.53 5.18 -6.69
CA VAL A 92 -7.55 5.88 -7.54
C VAL A 92 -7.24 7.27 -6.96
N ASP A 93 -8.26 8.03 -6.56
CA ASP A 93 -8.07 9.33 -5.92
C ASP A 93 -7.30 9.24 -4.60
N ASP A 94 -7.54 8.18 -3.82
CA ASP A 94 -6.82 7.93 -2.56
C ASP A 94 -5.33 7.66 -2.78
N ILE A 95 -4.99 6.92 -3.84
CA ILE A 95 -3.61 6.63 -4.22
C ILE A 95 -2.87 7.94 -4.53
N GLU A 96 -3.49 8.87 -5.26
CA GLU A 96 -2.90 10.18 -5.54
C GLU A 96 -2.78 11.05 -4.28
N ARG A 97 -3.79 11.05 -3.41
CA ARG A 97 -3.71 11.77 -2.11
C ARG A 97 -2.55 11.25 -1.26
N LEU A 98 -2.33 9.94 -1.22
CA LEU A 98 -1.20 9.35 -0.51
C LEU A 98 0.13 9.74 -1.16
N ARG A 99 0.20 9.74 -2.50
CA ARG A 99 1.38 10.15 -3.26
C ARG A 99 1.81 11.57 -2.91
N GLU A 100 0.85 12.51 -2.89
CA GLU A 100 1.06 13.91 -2.53
C GLU A 100 1.43 14.08 -1.06
N HIS A 101 0.72 13.41 -0.15
CA HIS A 101 1.00 13.43 1.30
C HIS A 101 2.43 12.99 1.61
N LEU A 102 2.91 11.93 0.92
CA LEU A 102 4.27 11.41 1.07
C LEU A 102 5.32 12.16 0.24
N LYS A 103 4.91 13.18 -0.52
CA LYS A 103 5.75 14.03 -1.39
C LYS A 103 6.53 13.22 -2.43
N ILE A 104 5.87 12.26 -3.06
CA ILE A 104 6.46 11.39 -4.09
C ILE A 104 6.07 11.92 -5.47
N ASP A 105 7.03 12.26 -6.32
CA ASP A 105 6.74 12.73 -7.68
C ASP A 105 6.22 11.58 -8.57
N LYS A 106 6.89 10.43 -8.53
CA LYS A 106 6.54 9.21 -9.26
C LYS A 106 6.98 7.97 -8.51
N TRP A 107 6.28 6.86 -8.72
CA TRP A 107 6.60 5.56 -8.15
C TRP A 107 6.41 4.44 -9.15
N VAL A 108 6.97 3.27 -8.81
CA VAL A 108 6.55 2.00 -9.41
C VAL A 108 5.22 1.59 -8.79
N VAL A 109 4.28 1.11 -9.59
CA VAL A 109 3.04 0.50 -9.12
C VAL A 109 3.19 -1.01 -9.19
N PHE A 110 3.03 -1.68 -8.06
CA PHE A 110 3.06 -3.14 -7.96
C PHE A 110 1.71 -3.63 -7.44
N GLY A 111 1.02 -4.45 -8.22
CA GLY A 111 -0.27 -4.99 -7.83
C GLY A 111 -0.57 -6.33 -8.50
N GLY A 112 -1.21 -7.23 -7.77
CA GLY A 112 -1.62 -8.55 -8.25
C GLY A 112 -3.08 -8.84 -7.94
N SER A 113 -3.73 -9.67 -8.75
CA SER A 113 -5.18 -9.93 -8.65
C SER A 113 -5.98 -8.62 -8.78
N TRP A 114 -6.88 -8.30 -7.84
CA TRP A 114 -7.56 -6.99 -7.83
C TRP A 114 -6.59 -5.81 -7.87
N GLY A 115 -5.40 -5.92 -7.25
CA GLY A 115 -4.38 -4.88 -7.34
C GLY A 115 -3.78 -4.68 -8.74
N SER A 116 -3.98 -5.61 -9.68
CA SER A 116 -3.64 -5.39 -11.10
C SER A 116 -4.76 -4.71 -11.89
N THR A 117 -5.98 -4.73 -11.35
CA THR A 117 -7.16 -4.04 -11.92
C THR A 117 -7.18 -2.58 -11.49
N LEU A 118 -6.81 -2.31 -10.24
CA LEU A 118 -6.72 -0.97 -9.64
C LEU A 118 -5.46 -0.24 -10.13
#